data_AF-A0A8J3PFB3-F1
#
_entry.id   AF-A0A8J3PFB3-F1
#
_cell.length_a   1.000
_cell.length_b   1.000
_cell.length_c   1.000
_cell.angle_alpha   90.00
_cell.angle_beta   90.00
_cell.angle_gamma   90.00
#
_symmetry.space_group_name_H-M   'P 1'
#
loop_
_entity.id
_entity.type
_entity.pdbx_description
1 polymer ?
#
loop_
_entity_poly.entity_id
_entity_poly.type
_entity_poly.pdbx_seq_one_letter_code
_entity_poly.pdbx_strand_id
1 'polypeptide(L)'
;MRVCDRRSRVLSGALMKSLVREGTSLVVGLVGIVLLGLGLNQVLDIGSCASGGPYVIARPCPEGHDSLFWLSFVGALMWIAAIIASKRNFVGPGAGQILWTVGFAGGGIALLLKVLNQESMPPDARLGASIVAAVNIPMGLVVGIIGIVQLVRQRRKGHLRRRDAPAPAAPDTWSRMKTLNALRSTGALTRAEFDLLKADLADPAPAIDRVALIRQLADRRTAGELSTAEFENRKRDVLQR
;
A
#
# COMPACT_ATOMS: atom_id res chain seq x y z
N MET A 1 -5.92 29.87 -9.59
CA MET A 1 -4.87 28.94 -9.08
C MET A 1 -5.11 28.36 -7.68
N ARG A 2 -5.88 28.97 -6.76
CA ARG A 2 -6.04 28.47 -5.36
C ARG A 2 -6.85 27.18 -5.16
N VAL A 3 -7.67 26.76 -6.13
CA VAL A 3 -8.62 25.63 -5.96
C VAL A 3 -7.95 24.26 -6.17
N CYS A 4 -6.98 24.14 -7.09
CA CYS A 4 -6.25 22.88 -7.31
C CYS A 4 -5.32 22.53 -6.14
N ASP A 5 -4.73 23.54 -5.49
CA ASP A 5 -3.82 23.38 -4.35
C ASP A 5 -4.57 22.97 -3.07
N ARG A 6 -5.77 23.51 -2.82
CA ARG A 6 -6.59 23.07 -1.69
C ARG A 6 -7.08 21.61 -1.85
N ARG A 7 -7.38 21.18 -3.08
CA ARG A 7 -7.83 19.81 -3.37
C ARG A 7 -6.69 18.78 -3.23
N SER A 8 -5.46 19.13 -3.64
CA SER A 8 -4.29 18.26 -3.49
C SER A 8 -3.88 18.07 -2.02
N ARG A 9 -3.96 19.13 -1.20
CA ARG A 9 -3.68 19.04 0.24
C ARG A 9 -4.74 18.24 1.00
N VAL A 10 -6.02 18.38 0.66
CA VAL A 10 -7.10 17.60 1.29
C VAL A 10 -7.00 16.11 0.91
N LEU A 11 -6.68 15.78 -0.35
CA LEU A 11 -6.42 14.40 -0.77
C LEU A 11 -5.19 13.81 -0.04
N SER A 12 -4.10 14.57 0.06
CA SER A 12 -2.90 14.12 0.79
C SER A 12 -3.17 13.88 2.27
N GLY A 13 -3.96 14.75 2.91
CA GLY A 13 -4.34 14.60 4.31
C GLY A 13 -5.21 13.37 4.57
N ALA A 14 -6.17 13.08 3.68
CA ALA A 14 -7.02 11.89 3.80
C ALA A 14 -6.23 10.58 3.58
N LEU A 15 -5.30 10.58 2.61
CA LEU A 15 -4.42 9.44 2.33
C LEU A 15 -3.49 9.16 3.52
N MET A 16 -2.86 10.20 4.07
CA MET A 16 -1.97 10.11 5.23
C MET A 16 -2.70 9.53 6.45
N LYS A 17 -3.89 10.04 6.77
CA LYS A 17 -4.71 9.50 7.88
C LYS A 17 -5.06 8.03 7.68
N SER A 18 -5.31 7.60 6.44
CA SER A 18 -5.59 6.20 6.16
C SER A 18 -4.35 5.31 6.31
N LEU A 19 -3.17 5.77 5.88
CA LEU A 19 -1.92 5.05 6.04
C LEU A 19 -1.52 4.92 7.51
N VAL A 20 -1.62 6.02 8.28
CA VAL A 20 -1.36 6.00 9.72
C VAL A 20 -2.28 5.01 10.42
N ARG A 21 -3.59 5.02 10.15
CA ARG A 21 -4.51 4.06 10.79
C ARG A 21 -4.17 2.61 10.44
N GLU A 22 -3.87 2.30 9.18
CA GLU A 22 -3.47 0.94 8.77
C GLU A 22 -2.16 0.51 9.45
N GLY A 23 -1.17 1.41 9.53
CA GLY A 23 0.09 1.16 10.23
C GLY A 23 -0.13 0.92 11.73
N THR A 24 -0.93 1.76 12.39
CA THR A 24 -1.27 1.60 13.81
C THR A 24 -2.02 0.29 14.06
N SER A 25 -3.01 -0.04 13.24
CA SER A 25 -3.74 -1.32 13.30
C SER A 25 -2.77 -2.50 13.18
N LEU A 26 -1.85 -2.46 12.21
CA LEU A 26 -0.85 -3.52 12.04
C LEU A 26 0.03 -3.69 13.27
N VAL A 27 0.57 -2.60 13.82
CA VAL A 27 1.45 -2.65 15.00
C VAL A 27 0.70 -3.17 16.21
N VAL A 28 -0.48 -2.63 16.50
CA VAL A 28 -1.32 -3.05 17.64
C VAL A 28 -1.71 -4.52 17.51
N GLY A 29 -2.07 -4.97 16.31
CA GLY A 29 -2.44 -6.36 16.07
C GLY A 29 -1.27 -7.32 16.24
N LEU A 30 -0.06 -6.95 15.77
CA LEU A 30 1.15 -7.75 15.96
C LEU A 30 1.55 -7.85 17.43
N VAL A 31 1.47 -6.74 18.16
CA VAL A 31 1.67 -6.73 19.63
C VAL A 31 0.66 -7.66 20.31
N GLY A 32 -0.62 -7.59 19.91
CA GLY A 32 -1.66 -8.49 20.41
C GLY A 32 -1.34 -9.98 20.18
N ILE A 33 -0.86 -10.33 18.98
CA ILE A 33 -0.44 -11.71 18.64
C ILE A 33 0.72 -12.16 19.53
N VAL A 34 1.72 -11.29 19.76
CA VAL A 34 2.85 -11.63 20.64
C VAL A 34 2.38 -11.85 22.08
N LEU A 35 1.54 -10.98 22.62
CA LEU A 35 0.99 -11.13 23.97
C LEU A 35 0.14 -12.40 24.10
N LEU A 36 -0.69 -12.68 23.09
CA LEU A 36 -1.45 -13.93 23.01
C LEU A 36 -0.53 -15.15 23.06
N GLY A 37 0.51 -15.15 22.23
CA GLY A 37 1.49 -16.23 22.15
C GLY A 37 2.25 -16.44 23.45
N LEU A 38 2.68 -15.37 24.13
CA LEU A 38 3.39 -15.47 25.41
C LEU A 38 2.51 -16.08 26.50
N GLY A 39 1.28 -15.58 26.66
CA GLY A 39 0.35 -16.14 27.64
C GLY A 39 -0.02 -17.59 27.32
N LEU A 40 -0.26 -17.90 26.04
CA LEU A 40 -0.67 -19.23 25.61
C LEU A 40 0.47 -20.23 25.78
N ASN A 41 1.70 -19.81 25.51
CA ASN A 41 2.88 -20.62 25.74
C ASN A 41 2.96 -21.07 27.20
N GLN A 42 2.83 -20.14 28.14
CA GLN A 42 2.86 -20.45 29.57
C GLN A 42 1.68 -21.33 30.00
N VAL A 43 0.47 -21.06 29.52
CA VAL A 43 -0.72 -21.89 29.82
C VAL A 43 -0.54 -23.33 29.32
N LEU A 44 0.05 -23.52 28.13
CA LEU A 44 0.33 -24.85 27.59
C LEU A 44 1.41 -25.62 28.38
N ASP A 45 2.36 -24.91 28.98
CA ASP A 45 3.37 -25.53 29.85
C ASP A 45 2.77 -25.99 31.18
N ILE A 46 1.76 -25.29 31.69
CA ILE A 46 1.01 -25.66 32.90
C ILE A 46 0.07 -26.86 32.62
N GLY A 47 -0.61 -26.83 31.47
CA GLY A 47 -1.62 -27.82 31.12
C GLY A 47 -2.94 -27.65 31.89
N SER A 48 -3.71 -28.72 31.98
CA SER A 48 -5.02 -28.71 32.64
C SER A 48 -4.87 -28.69 34.17
N CYS A 49 -5.24 -27.57 34.80
CA CYS A 49 -5.34 -27.42 36.25
C CYS A 49 -6.70 -26.85 36.61
N ALA A 50 -7.22 -27.17 37.80
CA ALA A 50 -8.47 -26.60 38.29
C ALA A 50 -8.48 -26.57 39.83
N SER A 51 -9.16 -25.60 40.40
CA SER A 51 -9.59 -25.65 41.80
C SER A 51 -10.71 -26.69 41.89
N GLY A 52 -10.39 -27.91 42.30
CA GLY A 52 -11.32 -29.03 42.32
C GLY A 52 -12.60 -28.76 43.13
N GLY A 53 -13.68 -29.44 42.75
CA GLY A 53 -14.90 -29.57 43.57
C GLY A 53 -14.88 -30.86 44.42
N PRO A 54 -15.89 -31.11 45.26
CA PRO A 54 -15.88 -32.21 46.24
C PRO A 54 -15.75 -33.63 45.65
N TYR A 55 -15.86 -33.78 44.32
CA TYR A 55 -15.78 -35.09 43.64
C TYR A 55 -14.82 -35.11 42.44
N VAL A 56 -13.97 -34.10 42.26
CA VAL A 56 -13.04 -34.04 41.11
C VAL A 56 -11.62 -33.87 41.61
N ILE A 57 -10.78 -34.88 41.36
CA ILE A 57 -9.33 -34.79 41.58
C ILE A 57 -8.78 -33.87 40.49
N ALA A 58 -8.66 -32.60 40.84
CA ALA A 58 -8.01 -31.60 40.00
C ALA A 58 -6.59 -31.35 40.49
N ARG A 59 -5.66 -31.13 39.55
CA ARG A 59 -4.35 -30.61 39.92
C ARG A 59 -4.51 -29.14 40.31
N PRO A 60 -4.05 -28.71 41.50
CA PRO A 60 -4.14 -27.31 41.90
C PRO A 60 -3.34 -26.44 40.93
N CYS A 61 -3.91 -25.31 40.52
CA CYS A 61 -3.23 -24.37 39.64
C CYS A 61 -2.11 -23.64 40.38
N PRO A 62 -0.96 -23.41 39.74
CA PRO A 62 0.11 -22.58 40.32
C PRO A 62 -0.38 -21.13 40.53
N GLU A 63 0.20 -20.44 41.51
CA GLU A 63 -0.13 -19.04 41.78
C GLU A 63 0.21 -18.15 40.59
N GLY A 64 -0.66 -17.17 40.31
CA GLY A 64 -0.48 -16.22 39.21
C GLY A 64 -0.97 -16.70 37.83
N HIS A 65 -1.54 -17.90 37.71
CA HIS A 65 -2.08 -18.41 36.43
C HIS A 65 -3.16 -17.51 35.82
N ASP A 66 -3.96 -16.83 36.63
CA ASP A 66 -4.99 -15.89 36.18
C ASP A 66 -4.41 -14.77 35.31
N SER A 67 -3.23 -14.26 35.69
CA SER A 67 -2.56 -13.18 34.95
C SER A 67 -2.11 -13.62 33.56
N LEU A 68 -1.71 -14.88 33.41
CA LEU A 68 -1.31 -15.47 32.13
C LEU A 68 -2.53 -15.65 31.22
N PHE A 69 -3.65 -16.11 31.78
CA PHE A 69 -4.91 -16.19 31.05
C PHE A 69 -5.35 -14.81 30.56
N TRP A 70 -5.33 -13.79 31.43
CA TRP A 70 -5.69 -12.43 31.06
C TRP A 70 -4.74 -11.83 30.03
N LEU A 71 -3.44 -12.12 30.11
CA LEU A 71 -2.46 -11.71 29.10
C LEU A 71 -2.82 -12.26 27.71
N SER A 72 -3.15 -13.57 27.65
CA SER A 72 -3.61 -14.19 26.41
C SER A 72 -4.91 -13.58 25.91
N PHE A 73 -5.88 -13.38 26.80
CA PHE A 73 -7.20 -12.87 26.45
C PHE A 73 -7.13 -11.43 25.91
N VAL A 74 -6.38 -10.55 26.59
CA VAL A 74 -6.17 -9.17 26.13
C VAL A 74 -5.41 -9.15 24.81
N GLY A 75 -4.38 -10.01 24.64
CA GLY A 75 -3.67 -10.15 23.37
C GLY A 75 -4.60 -10.55 22.21
N ALA A 76 -5.50 -11.51 22.44
CA ALA A 76 -6.51 -11.92 21.46
C ALA A 76 -7.47 -10.79 21.12
N LEU A 77 -7.96 -10.05 22.12
CA LEU A 77 -8.85 -8.91 21.90
C LEU A 77 -8.15 -7.79 21.11
N MET A 78 -6.90 -7.47 21.44
CA MET A 78 -6.10 -6.51 20.69
C MET A 78 -5.92 -6.94 19.23
N TRP A 79 -5.63 -8.22 19.00
CA TRP A 79 -5.47 -8.77 17.66
C TRP A 79 -6.77 -8.68 16.85
N ILE A 80 -7.91 -9.10 17.41
CA ILE A 80 -9.22 -9.05 16.76
C ILE A 80 -9.65 -7.59 16.51
N ALA A 81 -9.50 -6.72 17.50
CA ALA A 81 -9.84 -5.30 17.38
C ALA A 81 -8.97 -4.61 16.31
N ALA A 82 -7.69 -4.95 16.23
CA ALA A 82 -6.78 -4.45 15.22
C ALA A 82 -7.20 -4.89 13.80
N ILE A 83 -7.63 -6.14 13.63
CA ILE A 83 -8.25 -6.58 12.38
C ILE A 83 -9.48 -5.71 12.12
N ILE A 84 -10.48 -5.67 13.00
CA ILE A 84 -11.72 -4.91 12.78
C ILE A 84 -11.47 -3.43 12.43
N ALA A 85 -10.48 -2.79 13.06
CA ALA A 85 -10.12 -1.39 12.81
C ALA A 85 -9.46 -1.13 11.44
N SER A 86 -8.95 -2.17 10.77
CA SER A 86 -8.38 -2.05 9.42
C SER A 86 -9.48 -1.83 8.39
N LYS A 87 -9.34 -0.80 7.55
CA LYS A 87 -10.37 -0.47 6.53
C LYS A 87 -10.36 -1.43 5.36
N ARG A 88 -9.27 -2.19 5.19
CA ARG A 88 -9.09 -3.16 4.12
C ARG A 88 -9.20 -4.59 4.63
N ASN A 89 -10.11 -4.83 5.57
CA ASN A 89 -10.45 -6.16 6.09
C ASN A 89 -10.92 -7.10 5.00
N PHE A 90 -9.97 -7.72 4.29
CA PHE A 90 -10.19 -8.75 3.27
C PHE A 90 -10.65 -8.27 1.89
N VAL A 91 -11.01 -6.98 1.73
CA VAL A 91 -11.43 -6.41 0.44
C VAL A 91 -10.24 -6.03 -0.47
N GLY A 92 -9.03 -5.95 0.09
CA GLY A 92 -7.79 -5.76 -0.67
C GLY A 92 -6.55 -5.90 0.20
N PRO A 93 -5.33 -5.82 -0.38
CA PRO A 93 -4.10 -5.96 0.37
C PRO A 93 -4.00 -4.86 1.44
N GLY A 94 -3.98 -5.28 2.71
CA GLY A 94 -4.05 -4.41 3.88
C GLY A 94 -3.73 -5.13 5.19
N ALA A 95 -3.73 -4.38 6.30
CA ALA A 95 -3.27 -4.88 7.59
C ALA A 95 -4.09 -6.07 8.09
N GLY A 96 -5.42 -6.06 7.92
CA GLY A 96 -6.29 -7.16 8.36
C GLY A 96 -5.93 -8.51 7.75
N GLN A 97 -5.52 -8.54 6.48
CA GLN A 97 -5.12 -9.78 5.81
C GLN A 97 -3.78 -10.31 6.35
N ILE A 98 -2.83 -9.42 6.60
CA ILE A 98 -1.54 -9.75 7.21
C ILE A 98 -1.76 -10.27 8.63
N LEU A 99 -2.52 -9.55 9.46
CA LEU A 99 -2.81 -9.92 10.83
C LEU A 99 -3.54 -11.27 10.92
N TRP A 100 -4.48 -11.53 10.02
CA TRP A 100 -5.16 -12.82 9.93
C TRP A 100 -4.17 -13.95 9.63
N THR A 101 -3.37 -13.80 8.57
CA THR A 101 -2.41 -14.84 8.18
C THR A 101 -1.33 -15.06 9.22
N VAL A 102 -0.76 -13.99 9.78
CA VAL A 102 0.29 -14.09 10.81
C VAL A 102 -0.28 -14.73 12.09
N GLY A 103 -1.46 -14.31 12.55
CA GLY A 103 -2.04 -14.88 13.76
C GLY A 103 -2.45 -16.33 13.61
N PHE A 104 -3.10 -16.69 12.50
CA PHE A 104 -3.58 -18.07 12.29
C PHE A 104 -2.49 -19.01 11.76
N ALA A 105 -1.84 -18.69 10.64
CA ALA A 105 -0.81 -19.55 10.09
C ALA A 105 0.47 -19.47 10.93
N GLY A 106 0.91 -18.26 11.30
CA GLY A 106 2.09 -18.10 12.16
C GLY A 106 1.88 -18.66 13.56
N GLY A 107 0.75 -18.36 14.21
CA GLY A 107 0.41 -18.94 15.52
C GLY A 107 0.24 -20.46 15.48
N GLY A 108 -0.42 -20.99 14.45
CA GLY A 108 -0.54 -22.44 14.25
C GLY A 108 0.80 -23.13 14.02
N ILE A 109 1.71 -22.53 13.24
CA ILE A 109 3.08 -23.03 13.06
C ILE A 109 3.85 -22.97 14.38
N ALA A 110 3.75 -21.88 15.15
CA ALA A 110 4.41 -21.76 16.45
C ALA A 110 3.95 -22.86 17.43
N LEU A 111 2.65 -23.14 17.48
CA LEU A 111 2.10 -24.24 18.27
C LEU A 111 2.62 -25.60 17.80
N LEU A 112 2.65 -25.82 16.48
CA LEU A 112 3.17 -27.06 15.91
C LEU A 112 4.65 -27.24 16.27
N LEU A 113 5.47 -26.20 16.12
CA LEU A 113 6.88 -26.23 16.52
C LEU A 113 7.04 -26.52 18.01
N LYS A 114 6.18 -25.96 18.86
CA LYS A 114 6.18 -26.24 20.31
C LYS A 114 5.90 -27.73 20.57
N VAL A 115 4.87 -28.28 19.94
CA VAL A 115 4.47 -29.71 20.06
C VAL A 115 5.55 -30.67 19.56
N LEU A 116 6.29 -30.27 18.53
CA LEU A 116 7.37 -31.07 17.95
C LEU A 116 8.67 -31.01 18.75
N ASN A 117 8.96 -29.88 19.40
CA ASN A 117 10.24 -29.65 20.09
C ASN A 117 10.21 -29.88 21.61
N GLN A 118 9.04 -29.86 22.25
CA GLN A 118 8.91 -30.16 23.68
C GLN A 118 8.28 -31.53 23.92
N GLU A 119 9.12 -32.52 24.22
CA GLU A 119 8.70 -33.88 24.57
C GLU A 119 8.00 -33.97 25.94
N SER A 120 8.31 -33.06 26.85
CA SER A 120 7.78 -33.04 28.23
C SER A 120 6.40 -32.39 28.38
N MET A 121 5.75 -32.02 27.28
CA MET A 121 4.46 -31.33 27.33
C MET A 121 3.36 -32.27 27.83
N PRO A 122 2.43 -31.82 28.71
CA PRO A 122 1.32 -32.63 29.17
C PRO A 122 0.51 -33.20 27.99
N PRO A 123 0.04 -34.47 28.05
CA PRO A 123 -0.66 -35.12 26.94
C PRO A 123 -1.88 -34.33 26.43
N ASP A 124 -2.67 -33.78 27.36
CA ASP A 124 -3.87 -33.01 27.06
C ASP A 124 -3.54 -31.70 26.32
N ALA A 125 -2.49 -31.01 26.76
CA ALA A 125 -2.02 -29.77 26.14
C ALA A 125 -1.45 -30.03 24.74
N ARG A 126 -0.72 -31.14 24.58
CA ARG A 126 -0.15 -31.56 23.29
C ARG A 126 -1.24 -31.89 22.26
N LEU A 127 -2.28 -32.60 22.68
CA LEU A 127 -3.43 -32.93 21.83
C LEU A 127 -4.21 -31.67 21.46
N GLY A 128 -4.51 -30.80 22.43
CA GLY A 128 -5.19 -29.52 22.17
C GLY A 128 -4.39 -28.62 21.21
N ALA A 129 -3.09 -28.43 21.45
CA ALA A 129 -2.23 -27.62 20.60
C ALA A 129 -2.10 -28.19 19.17
N SER A 130 -2.06 -29.51 19.01
CA SER A 130 -1.96 -30.13 17.68
C SER A 130 -3.26 -29.97 16.86
N ILE A 131 -4.43 -30.12 17.47
CA ILE A 131 -5.72 -29.85 16.82
C ILE A 131 -5.80 -28.37 16.39
N VAL A 132 -5.47 -27.46 17.30
CA VAL A 132 -5.50 -26.01 17.04
C VAL A 132 -4.53 -25.65 15.90
N ALA A 133 -3.32 -26.23 15.89
CA ALA A 133 -2.38 -26.04 14.80
C ALA A 133 -2.93 -26.56 13.46
N ALA A 134 -3.52 -27.76 13.45
CA ALA A 134 -4.07 -28.38 12.25
C ALA A 134 -5.21 -27.56 11.61
N VAL A 135 -6.01 -26.86 12.42
CA VAL A 135 -7.10 -25.99 11.92
C VAL A 135 -6.59 -24.59 11.54
N ASN A 136 -5.74 -23.98 12.37
CA ASN A 136 -5.32 -22.60 12.18
C ASN A 136 -4.37 -22.42 11.00
N ILE A 137 -3.48 -23.39 10.73
CA ILE A 137 -2.54 -23.33 9.60
C ILE A 137 -3.29 -23.18 8.26
N PRO A 138 -4.17 -24.11 7.83
CA PRO A 138 -4.88 -23.96 6.57
C PRO A 138 -5.75 -22.70 6.53
N MET A 139 -6.41 -22.36 7.64
CA MET A 139 -7.27 -21.17 7.72
C MET A 139 -6.50 -19.86 7.50
N GLY A 140 -5.31 -19.72 8.08
CA GLY A 140 -4.45 -18.56 7.86
C GLY A 140 -3.81 -18.54 6.46
N LEU A 141 -3.45 -19.72 5.96
CA LEU A 141 -2.74 -19.89 4.69
C LEU A 141 -3.63 -19.57 3.48
N VAL A 142 -4.91 -19.99 3.49
CA VAL A 142 -5.87 -19.66 2.42
C VAL A 142 -5.97 -18.16 2.22
N VAL A 143 -6.18 -17.41 3.30
CA VAL A 143 -6.30 -15.95 3.25
C VAL A 143 -4.97 -15.30 2.83
N GLY A 144 -3.84 -15.85 3.27
CA GLY A 144 -2.50 -15.39 2.90
C GLY A 144 -2.21 -15.55 1.41
N ILE A 145 -2.50 -16.74 0.85
CA ILE A 145 -2.34 -17.02 -0.58
C ILE A 145 -3.21 -16.09 -1.41
N ILE A 146 -4.47 -15.88 -1.03
CA ILE A 146 -5.36 -14.94 -1.73
C ILE A 146 -4.74 -13.54 -1.76
N GLY A 147 -4.15 -13.08 -0.64
CA GLY A 147 -3.51 -11.77 -0.54
C GLY A 147 -2.29 -11.63 -1.43
N ILE A 148 -1.43 -12.65 -1.44
CA ILE A 148 -0.26 -12.71 -2.32
C ILE A 148 -0.71 -12.69 -3.79
N VAL A 149 -1.71 -13.48 -4.17
CA VAL A 149 -2.25 -13.52 -5.54
C VAL A 149 -2.83 -12.16 -5.93
N GLN A 150 -3.60 -11.51 -5.05
CA GLN A 150 -4.13 -10.16 -5.29
C GLN A 150 -3.00 -9.14 -5.48
N LEU A 151 -1.96 -9.18 -4.64
CA LEU A 151 -0.81 -8.30 -4.73
C LEU A 151 -0.04 -8.50 -6.04
N VAL A 152 0.21 -9.75 -6.43
CA VAL A 152 0.88 -10.10 -7.69
C VAL A 152 0.05 -9.64 -8.89
N ARG A 153 -1.28 -9.85 -8.86
CA ARG A 153 -2.19 -9.38 -9.92
C ARG A 153 -2.21 -7.86 -10.03
N GLN A 154 -2.22 -7.13 -8.91
CA GLN A 154 -2.14 -5.66 -8.91
C GLN A 154 -0.82 -5.15 -9.49
N ARG A 155 0.31 -5.76 -9.09
CA ARG A 155 1.62 -5.42 -9.65
C ARG A 155 1.68 -5.70 -11.14
N ARG A 156 1.17 -6.85 -11.61
CA ARG A 156 1.09 -7.18 -13.04
C ARG A 156 0.23 -6.18 -13.80
N LYS A 157 -0.96 -5.83 -13.30
CA LYS A 157 -1.81 -4.79 -13.90
C LYS A 157 -1.13 -3.41 -13.92
N GLY A 158 -0.38 -3.06 -12.88
CA GLY A 158 0.40 -1.82 -12.84
C GLY A 158 1.54 -1.81 -13.85
N HIS A 159 2.25 -2.93 -14.01
CA HIS A 159 3.28 -3.10 -15.03
C HIS A 159 2.70 -3.07 -16.46
N LEU A 160 1.58 -3.74 -16.70
CA LEU A 160 0.86 -3.68 -17.97
C LEU A 160 0.39 -2.26 -18.24
N ARG A 161 -0.25 -1.58 -17.27
CA ARG A 161 -0.66 -0.17 -17.43
C ARG A 161 0.51 0.80 -17.63
N ARG A 162 1.73 0.46 -17.19
CA ARG A 162 2.95 1.24 -17.46
C ARG A 162 3.61 0.89 -18.80
N ARG A 163 3.37 -0.31 -19.32
CA ARG A 163 3.84 -0.80 -20.62
C ARG A 163 2.90 -0.40 -21.76
N ASP A 164 1.61 -0.41 -21.48
CA ASP A 164 0.49 0.05 -22.32
C ASP A 164 0.13 1.51 -22.02
N ALA A 165 0.83 2.15 -21.07
CA ALA A 165 0.86 3.61 -21.05
C ALA A 165 1.42 4.00 -22.40
N PRO A 166 0.66 4.70 -23.26
CA PRO A 166 1.19 5.14 -24.53
C PRO A 166 2.50 5.86 -24.23
N ALA A 167 3.59 5.52 -24.92
CA ALA A 167 4.64 6.50 -25.15
C ALA A 167 3.91 7.81 -25.47
N PRO A 168 4.19 8.93 -24.76
CA PRO A 168 3.37 10.14 -24.85
C PRO A 168 3.04 10.35 -26.32
N ALA A 169 1.76 10.15 -26.67
CA ALA A 169 1.36 10.04 -28.06
C ALA A 169 1.94 11.28 -28.74
N ALA A 170 2.72 11.08 -29.81
CA ALA A 170 3.25 12.19 -30.59
C ALA A 170 2.08 13.16 -30.79
N PRO A 171 2.20 14.42 -30.30
CA PRO A 171 1.03 15.27 -30.18
C PRO A 171 0.35 15.38 -31.54
N ASP A 172 -0.94 15.05 -31.56
CA ASP A 172 -1.77 15.03 -32.75
C ASP A 172 -1.64 16.36 -33.50
N THR A 173 -1.57 16.32 -34.83
CA THR A 173 -1.43 17.51 -35.69
C THR A 173 -2.44 18.60 -35.34
N TRP A 174 -3.64 18.19 -34.90
CA TRP A 174 -4.69 19.09 -34.43
C TRP A 174 -4.34 19.80 -33.11
N SER A 175 -3.85 19.11 -32.08
CA SER A 175 -3.41 19.75 -30.84
C SER A 175 -2.19 20.65 -31.02
N ARG A 176 -1.27 20.29 -31.91
CA ARG A 176 -0.15 21.17 -32.28
C ARG A 176 -0.64 22.43 -33.00
N MET A 177 -1.58 22.31 -33.93
CA MET A 177 -2.21 23.45 -34.61
C MET A 177 -2.97 24.36 -33.64
N LYS A 178 -3.70 23.78 -32.67
CA LYS A 178 -4.37 24.54 -31.60
C LYS A 178 -3.36 25.29 -30.73
N THR A 179 -2.21 24.68 -30.43
CA THR A 179 -1.12 25.31 -29.69
C THR A 179 -0.48 26.46 -30.46
N LEU A 180 -0.22 26.28 -31.75
CA LEU A 180 0.28 27.33 -32.65
C LEU A 180 -0.66 28.55 -32.72
N ASN A 181 -1.97 28.30 -32.86
CA ASN A 181 -2.98 29.37 -32.86
C ASN A 181 -3.03 30.12 -31.52
N ALA A 182 -2.85 29.43 -30.39
CA ALA A 182 -2.77 30.06 -29.07
C ALA A 182 -1.49 30.89 -28.88
N LEU A 183 -0.36 30.43 -29.41
CA LEU A 183 0.90 31.18 -29.39
C LEU A 183 0.83 32.45 -30.28
N ARG A 184 0.10 32.38 -31.39
CA ARG A 184 -0.17 33.55 -32.23
C ARG A 184 -1.11 34.54 -31.53
N SER A 185 -2.19 34.08 -30.90
CA SER A 185 -3.16 34.98 -30.25
C SER A 185 -2.57 35.69 -29.02
N THR A 186 -1.59 35.08 -28.37
CA THR A 186 -0.84 35.69 -27.26
C THR A 186 0.29 36.62 -27.71
N GLY A 187 0.49 36.78 -29.03
CA GLY A 187 1.55 37.61 -29.60
C GLY A 187 2.97 37.02 -29.46
N ALA A 188 3.09 35.74 -29.08
CA ALA A 188 4.37 35.07 -28.94
C ALA A 188 4.99 34.68 -30.31
N LEU A 189 4.15 34.55 -31.34
CA LEU A 189 4.54 34.25 -32.73
C LEU A 189 4.11 35.36 -33.68
N THR A 190 5.02 35.78 -34.55
CA THR A 190 4.71 36.62 -35.71
C THR A 190 4.04 35.81 -36.82
N ARG A 191 3.47 36.51 -37.82
CA ARG A 191 2.78 35.86 -38.94
C ARG A 191 3.71 34.98 -39.78
N ALA A 192 4.94 35.43 -40.02
CA ALA A 192 5.95 34.68 -40.76
C ALA A 192 6.41 33.42 -40.00
N GLU A 193 6.63 33.52 -38.68
CA GLU A 193 7.02 32.38 -37.83
C GLU A 193 5.90 31.34 -37.73
N PHE A 194 4.64 31.78 -37.71
CA PHE A 194 3.49 30.89 -37.73
C PHE A 194 3.42 30.07 -39.03
N ASP A 195 3.64 30.71 -40.19
CA ASP A 195 3.56 30.03 -41.48
C ASP A 195 4.70 29.01 -41.65
N LEU A 196 5.91 29.30 -41.12
CA LEU A 196 7.03 28.35 -41.06
C LEU A 196 6.71 27.11 -40.23
N LEU A 197 6.27 27.30 -38.98
CA LEU A 197 5.93 26.19 -38.08
C LEU A 197 4.68 25.41 -38.52
N LYS A 198 3.80 26.03 -39.31
CA LYS A 198 2.66 25.36 -39.94
C LYS A 198 3.11 24.46 -41.10
N ALA A 199 4.18 24.79 -41.81
CA ALA A 199 4.75 23.92 -42.83
C ALA A 199 5.39 22.67 -42.20
N ASP A 200 6.08 22.82 -41.07
CA ASP A 200 6.68 21.69 -40.32
C ASP A 200 5.64 20.69 -39.78
N LEU A 201 4.39 21.13 -39.58
CA LEU A 201 3.29 20.26 -39.13
C LEU A 201 2.82 19.25 -40.18
N ALA A 202 3.20 19.44 -41.45
CA ALA A 202 2.92 18.47 -42.51
C ALA A 202 3.80 17.22 -42.43
N ASP A 203 4.91 17.29 -41.67
CA ASP A 203 5.75 16.12 -41.37
C ASP A 203 5.16 15.33 -40.19
N PRO A 204 4.78 14.06 -40.38
CA PRO A 204 4.21 13.23 -39.32
C PRO A 204 5.20 12.87 -38.19
N ALA A 205 6.53 13.03 -38.39
CA ALA A 205 7.54 12.66 -37.41
C ALA A 205 8.75 13.62 -37.39
N PRO A 206 8.57 14.89 -36.97
CA PRO A 206 9.69 15.82 -36.89
C PRO A 206 10.71 15.35 -35.83
N ALA A 207 12.00 15.40 -36.18
CA ALA A 207 13.10 15.04 -35.27
C ALA A 207 13.13 15.90 -33.98
N ILE A 208 12.57 17.10 -34.03
CA ILE A 208 12.46 18.04 -32.90
C ILE A 208 11.07 18.67 -32.91
N ASP A 209 10.33 18.59 -31.79
CA ASP A 209 9.03 19.25 -31.65
C ASP A 209 9.20 20.76 -31.33
N ARG A 210 9.48 21.54 -32.38
CA ARG A 210 9.73 22.99 -32.30
C ARG A 210 8.56 23.74 -31.64
N VAL A 211 7.31 23.31 -31.88
CA VAL A 211 6.09 23.92 -31.33
C VAL A 211 6.03 23.75 -29.81
N ALA A 212 6.35 22.55 -29.30
CA ALA A 212 6.40 22.28 -27.87
C ALA A 212 7.48 23.12 -27.16
N LEU A 213 8.66 23.27 -27.77
CA LEU A 213 9.75 24.08 -27.23
C LEU A 213 9.39 25.57 -27.14
N ILE A 214 8.79 26.13 -28.19
CA ILE A 214 8.37 27.54 -28.21
C ILE A 214 7.27 27.79 -27.17
N ARG A 215 6.34 26.84 -26.99
CA ARG A 215 5.34 26.90 -25.91
C ARG A 215 6.00 26.95 -24.54
N GLN A 216 6.97 26.07 -24.28
CA GLN A 216 7.69 26.05 -23.01
C GLN A 216 8.42 27.38 -22.75
N LEU A 217 9.03 27.98 -23.77
CA LEU A 217 9.67 29.29 -23.65
C LEU A 217 8.65 30.40 -23.34
N ALA A 218 7.47 30.37 -23.97
CA ALA A 218 6.41 31.34 -23.72
C ALA A 218 5.83 31.22 -22.29
N ASP A 219 5.65 29.99 -21.81
CA ASP A 219 5.22 29.72 -20.44
C ASP A 219 6.24 30.25 -19.41
N ARG A 220 7.54 30.09 -19.67
CA ARG A 220 8.60 30.63 -18.80
C ARG A 220 8.68 32.16 -18.83
N ARG A 221 8.45 32.78 -19.98
CA ARG A 221 8.35 34.25 -20.10
C ARG A 221 7.16 34.77 -19.31
N THR A 222 5.99 34.15 -19.44
CA THR A 222 4.77 34.56 -18.71
C THR A 222 4.89 34.33 -17.20
N ALA A 223 5.65 33.33 -16.77
CA ALA A 223 6.01 33.10 -15.38
C ALA A 223 7.05 34.10 -14.82
N GLY A 224 7.64 34.96 -15.67
CA GLY A 224 8.67 35.93 -15.28
C GLY A 224 10.06 35.32 -15.11
N GLU A 225 10.26 34.05 -15.47
CA GLU A 225 11.55 33.35 -15.39
C GLU A 225 12.50 33.68 -16.55
N LEU A 226 11.97 34.28 -17.61
CA LEU A 226 12.71 34.59 -18.83
C LEU A 226 12.41 36.02 -19.26
N SER A 227 13.46 36.81 -19.49
CA SER A 227 13.29 38.17 -20.03
C SER A 227 12.80 38.12 -21.49
N THR A 228 12.17 39.20 -21.97
CA THR A 228 11.70 39.28 -23.36
C THR A 228 12.85 39.14 -24.37
N ALA A 229 14.04 39.68 -24.07
CA ALA A 229 15.21 39.56 -24.94
C ALA A 229 15.75 38.12 -25.00
N GLU A 230 15.78 37.41 -23.86
CA GLU A 230 16.20 36.01 -23.81
C GLU A 230 15.20 35.07 -24.50
N PHE A 231 13.90 35.38 -24.39
CA PHE A 231 12.85 34.67 -25.13
C PHE A 231 13.06 34.77 -26.64
N GLU A 232 13.25 35.98 -27.18
CA GLU A 232 13.45 36.19 -28.62
C GLU A 232 14.74 35.55 -29.13
N ASN A 233 15.81 35.52 -28.32
CA ASN A 233 17.06 34.87 -28.72
C ASN A 233 16.91 33.33 -28.77
N ARG A 234 16.27 32.73 -27.76
CA ARG A 234 16.03 31.28 -27.72
C ARG A 234 14.99 30.82 -28.73
N LYS A 235 13.97 31.64 -29.00
CA LYS A 235 12.99 31.38 -30.06
C LYS A 235 13.66 31.29 -31.43
N ARG A 236 14.60 32.19 -31.73
CA ARG A 236 15.37 32.15 -32.99
C ARG A 236 16.23 30.89 -33.13
N ASP A 237 16.91 30.47 -32.06
CA ASP A 237 17.69 29.21 -32.07
C ASP A 237 16.79 27.99 -32.36
N VAL A 238 15.60 27.93 -31.76
CA VAL A 238 14.64 26.83 -31.99
C VAL A 238 14.06 26.84 -33.41
N LEU A 239 13.88 28.00 -34.03
CA LEU A 239 13.38 28.13 -35.41
C LEU A 239 14.44 27.76 -36.46
N GLN A 240 15.73 27.82 -36.12
CA GLN A 240 16.84 27.56 -37.05
C GLN A 240 17.36 26.10 -37.03
N ARG A 241 16.98 25.32 -36.01
CA ARG A 241 17.34 23.90 -35.87
C ARG A 241 16.29 23.02 -36.51
#